data_AF-A0A380NYU0-F1
#
_entry.id   AF-A0A380NYU0-F1
#
_cell.length_a   1.000
_cell.length_b   1.000
_cell.length_c   1.000
_cell.angle_alpha   90.00
_cell.angle_beta   90.00
_cell.angle_gamma   90.00
#
_symmetry.space_group_name_H-M   'P 1'
#
loop_
_entity.id
_entity.type
_entity.pdbx_description
1 polymer ?
#
loop_
_entity_poly.entity_id
_entity_poly.type
_entity_poly.pdbx_seq_one_letter_code
_entity_poly.pdbx_strand_id
1 'polypeptide(L)'
;MAQGFARITGKPGVVIATSGPGVGNLATGLMTASAEGDPLLAIGGQVPRKDLYRLTHQSTPATAILRQSRITQLKFKTLKTFLKLFQTRL
;
A
#
# COMPACT_ATOMS: atom_id res chain seq x y z
N MET A 1 -6.28 9.48 9.29
CA MET A 1 -7.39 8.64 9.81
C MET A 1 -6.89 7.27 10.25
N ALA A 2 -6.41 6.40 9.34
CA ALA A 2 -5.95 5.05 9.69
C ALA A 2 -4.87 5.03 10.79
N GLN A 3 -3.90 5.95 10.75
CA GLN A 3 -2.85 6.08 11.78
C GLN A 3 -3.43 6.37 13.17
N GLY A 4 -4.34 7.35 13.27
CA GLY A 4 -4.99 7.70 14.54
C GLY A 4 -5.79 6.53 15.12
N PHE A 5 -6.51 5.79 14.27
CA PHE A 5 -7.18 4.54 14.69
C PHE A 5 -6.16 3.52 15.21
N ALA A 6 -5.05 3.31 14.49
CA ALA A 6 -4.03 2.34 14.87
C ALA A 6 -3.38 2.69 16.22
N ARG A 7 -3.04 3.96 16.41
CA ARG A 7 -2.46 4.47 17.65
C ARG A 7 -3.39 4.29 18.85
N ILE A 8 -4.68 4.64 18.71
CA ILE A 8 -5.64 4.60 19.82
C ILE A 8 -6.04 3.16 20.17
N THR A 9 -6.23 2.31 19.16
CA THR A 9 -6.78 0.96 19.37
C THR A 9 -5.71 -0.12 19.56
N GLY A 10 -4.45 0.16 19.22
CA GLY A 10 -3.39 -0.84 19.13
C GLY A 10 -3.59 -1.88 18.01
N LYS A 11 -4.63 -1.73 17.17
CA LYS A 11 -4.93 -2.64 16.05
C LYS A 11 -4.42 -2.05 14.74
N PRO A 12 -4.01 -2.86 13.75
CA PRO A 12 -3.57 -2.34 12.46
C PRO A 12 -4.63 -1.48 11.77
N GLY A 13 -4.28 -0.24 11.44
CA GLY A 13 -5.13 0.66 10.65
C GLY A 13 -5.05 0.32 9.18
N VAL A 14 -6.18 0.31 8.46
CA VAL A 14 -6.23 -0.03 7.03
C VAL A 14 -6.59 1.19 6.19
N VAL A 15 -5.89 1.38 5.08
CA VAL A 15 -6.22 2.39 4.06
C VAL A 15 -6.21 1.76 2.68
N ILE A 16 -7.16 2.13 1.84
CA ILE A 16 -7.29 1.64 0.46
C ILE A 16 -7.27 2.84 -0.49
N ALA A 17 -6.47 2.76 -1.54
CA ALA A 17 -6.40 3.79 -2.58
C ALA A 17 -6.33 3.18 -3.98
N THR A 18 -6.80 3.94 -4.97
CA THR A 18 -6.65 3.59 -6.39
C THR A 18 -5.19 3.72 -6.86
N SER A 19 -4.89 3.31 -8.10
CA SER A 19 -3.57 3.41 -8.72
C SER A 19 -3.09 4.86 -8.91
N GLY A 20 -1.84 5.02 -9.32
CA GLY A 20 -1.27 6.32 -9.71
C GLY A 20 -1.34 7.34 -8.57
N PRO A 21 -2.11 8.45 -8.71
CA PRO A 21 -2.19 9.50 -7.69
C PRO A 21 -2.76 9.01 -6.35
N GLY A 22 -3.62 7.98 -6.35
CA GLY A 22 -4.13 7.40 -5.11
C GLY A 22 -3.01 6.85 -4.23
N VAL A 23 -2.13 6.02 -4.80
CA VAL A 23 -0.93 5.52 -4.12
C VAL A 23 0.05 6.65 -3.81
N GLY A 24 0.21 7.60 -4.74
CA GLY A 24 1.05 8.78 -4.55
C GLY A 24 0.74 9.55 -3.27
N ASN A 25 -0.54 9.83 -3.05
CA ASN A 25 -1.00 10.61 -1.90
C ASN A 25 -0.84 9.88 -0.56
N LEU A 26 -0.64 8.56 -0.57
CA LEU A 26 -0.36 7.80 0.65
C LEU A 26 1.09 7.95 1.13
N ALA A 27 2.02 8.39 0.27
CA ALA A 27 3.46 8.35 0.55
C ALA A 27 3.81 9.07 1.86
N THR A 28 3.43 10.33 2.01
CA THR A 28 3.73 11.13 3.21
C THR A 28 3.11 10.51 4.46
N GLY A 29 1.84 10.11 4.40
CA GLY A 29 1.15 9.51 5.56
C GLY A 29 1.76 8.18 5.99
N LEU A 30 2.20 7.36 5.04
CA LEU A 30 2.89 6.10 5.35
C LEU A 30 4.30 6.34 5.91
N MET A 31 4.99 7.39 5.46
CA MET A 31 6.27 7.78 6.05
C MET A 31 6.10 8.25 7.50
N THR A 32 5.08 9.06 7.79
CA THR A 32 4.75 9.47 9.16
C THR A 32 4.47 8.27 10.04
N ALA A 33 3.55 7.39 9.63
CA ALA A 33 3.22 6.20 10.41
C ALA A 33 4.42 5.26 10.63
N SER A 34 5.27 5.08 9.61
CA SER A 34 6.50 4.29 9.76
C SER A 34 7.50 4.94 10.71
N ALA A 35 7.63 6.27 10.70
CA ALA A 35 8.53 6.99 11.62
C ALA A 35 8.02 6.92 13.07
N GLU A 36 6.70 6.92 13.24
CA GLU A 36 6.01 6.91 14.53
C GLU A 36 5.73 5.51 15.09
N GLY A 37 6.06 4.46 14.34
CA GLY A 37 5.87 3.06 14.74
C GLY A 37 4.40 2.61 14.78
N ASP A 38 3.51 3.29 14.05
CA ASP A 38 2.09 2.95 14.03
C ASP A 38 1.79 1.81 13.03
N PRO A 39 1.05 0.76 13.45
CA PRO A 39 0.79 -0.39 12.58
C PRO A 39 -0.24 -0.03 11.50
N LEU A 40 0.21 0.09 10.24
CA LEU A 40 -0.65 0.37 9.08
C LEU A 40 -0.55 -0.67 7.97
N LEU A 41 -1.70 -0.94 7.34
CA LEU A 41 -1.83 -1.69 6.09
C LEU A 41 -2.40 -0.77 5.00
N ALA A 42 -1.58 -0.47 3.99
CA ALA A 42 -2.01 0.25 2.80
C ALA A 42 -2.22 -0.69 1.62
N ILE A 43 -3.42 -0.64 1.03
CA ILE A 43 -3.78 -1.41 -0.17
C ILE A 43 -3.92 -0.42 -1.32
N GLY A 44 -2.93 -0.43 -2.21
CA GLY A 44 -2.91 0.40 -3.41
C GLY A 44 -3.28 -0.37 -4.67
N GLY A 45 -4.13 0.21 -5.51
CA GLY A 45 -4.37 -0.28 -6.86
C GLY A 45 -3.11 -0.21 -7.73
N GLN A 46 -3.02 -1.10 -8.71
CA GLN A 46 -1.98 -1.04 -9.74
C GLN A 46 -2.56 -1.41 -11.10
N VAL A 47 -2.09 -0.73 -12.15
CA VAL A 47 -2.48 -1.03 -13.54
C VAL A 47 -2.07 -2.46 -13.93
N PRO A 48 -2.73 -3.06 -14.94
CA PRO A 48 -2.29 -4.34 -15.48
C PRO A 48 -0.81 -4.31 -15.85
N ARG A 49 -0.07 -5.39 -15.57
CA ARG A 49 1.39 -5.45 -15.79
C ARG A 49 1.80 -5.10 -17.22
N LYS A 50 0.97 -5.47 -18.20
CA LYS A 50 1.18 -5.17 -19.63
C LYS A 50 1.15 -3.68 -19.95
N ASP A 51 0.49 -2.87 -19.12
CA ASP A 51 0.29 -1.44 -19.35
C ASP A 51 1.17 -0.57 -18.44
N LEU A 52 1.94 -1.16 -17.52
CA LEU A 52 2.80 -0.44 -16.56
C LEU A 52 3.89 0.40 -17.24
N TYR A 53 4.35 0.01 -18.42
CA TYR A 53 5.39 0.72 -19.17
C TYR A 53 4.87 1.40 -20.43
N ARG A 54 3.55 1.43 -20.63
CA ARG A 54 2.93 1.94 -21.85
C ARG A 54 2.73 3.46 -21.88
N LEU A 55 3.34 4.20 -20.96
CA LEU A 55 3.15 5.65 -20.80
C LEU A 55 1.67 6.10 -20.80
N THR A 56 0.77 5.20 -20.38
CA THR A 56 -0.66 5.47 -20.26
C THR A 56 -0.95 6.20 -18.94
N HIS A 57 -2.08 6.91 -18.89
CA HIS A 57 -2.47 7.95 -17.93
C HIS A 57 -2.21 7.74 -16.42
N GLN A 58 -1.99 6.51 -15.92
CA GLN A 58 -1.72 6.24 -14.50
C GLN A 58 -0.69 5.12 -14.27
N SER A 59 0.11 4.82 -15.28
CA SER A 59 1.09 3.72 -15.25
C SER A 59 2.34 4.10 -14.47
N THR A 60 2.17 4.41 -13.19
CA THR A 60 3.26 4.78 -12.29
C THR A 60 3.62 3.59 -11.39
N PRO A 61 4.91 3.21 -11.29
CA PRO A 61 5.31 2.12 -10.43
C PRO A 61 5.11 2.45 -8.94
N ALA A 62 4.03 1.94 -8.35
CA ALA A 62 3.66 2.12 -6.94
C ALA A 62 4.81 1.83 -5.95
N THR A 63 5.61 0.79 -6.19
CA THR A 63 6.74 0.44 -5.30
C THR A 63 7.86 1.47 -5.35
N ALA A 64 8.05 2.14 -6.49
CA ALA A 64 9.06 3.18 -6.61
C ALA A 64 8.64 4.42 -5.81
N ILE A 65 7.37 4.80 -5.90
CA ILE A 65 6.78 5.90 -5.10
C ILE A 65 6.97 5.65 -3.60
N LEU A 66 6.66 4.43 -3.15
CA LEU A 66 6.66 4.09 -1.72
C LEU A 66 8.01 3.54 -1.24
N ARG A 67 9.08 3.57 -2.04
CA ARG A 67 10.37 2.94 -1.70
C ARG A 67 10.98 3.52 -0.42
N GLN A 68 10.70 4.79 -0.16
CA GLN A 68 11.25 5.55 0.97
C GLN A 68 10.57 5.20 2.30
N SER A 69 9.34 4.68 2.30
CA SER A 69 8.53 4.55 3.53
C SER A 69 8.86 3.33 4.39
N ARG A 70 9.96 2.59 4.12
CA ARG A 70 10.47 1.43 4.89
C ARG A 70 9.44 0.32 5.22
N ILE A 71 8.23 0.40 4.67
CA ILE A 71 7.16 -0.59 4.85
C ILE A 71 7.48 -1.84 4.03
N THR A 72 7.05 -3.00 4.52
CA THR A 72 7.10 -4.24 3.74
C THR A 72 6.14 -4.13 2.55
N GLN A 73 6.70 -3.99 1.34
CA GLN A 73 5.91 -3.89 0.12
C GLN A 73 5.67 -5.26 -0.49
N LEU A 74 4.41 -5.62 -0.68
CA LEU A 74 4.02 -6.85 -1.35
C LEU A 74 3.18 -6.54 -2.59
N LYS A 75 3.60 -7.06 -3.75
CA LYS A 75 2.89 -6.94 -5.03
C LYS A 75 2.18 -8.24 -5.35
N PHE A 76 0.86 -8.22 -5.39
CA PHE A 76 0.06 -9.39 -5.76
C PHE A 76 -0.36 -9.33 -7.22
N LYS A 77 -0.26 -10.46 -7.92
CA LYS A 77 -0.75 -10.60 -9.30
C LYS A 77 -2.23 -10.98 -9.34
N THR A 78 -2.71 -11.72 -8.33
CA THR A 78 -4.09 -12.20 -8.26
C THR A 78 -4.61 -12.11 -6.84
N LEU A 79 -5.94 -11.98 -6.70
CA LEU A 79 -6.61 -12.00 -5.41
C LEU A 79 -6.37 -13.31 -4.65
N LYS A 80 -6.25 -14.45 -5.36
CA LYS A 80 -5.91 -15.74 -4.75
C LYS A 80 -4.55 -15.71 -4.04
N THR A 81 -3.54 -15.07 -4.65
CA THR A 81 -2.21 -14.92 -4.03
C THR A 81 -2.26 -14.02 -2.81
N PHE A 82 -3.07 -12.95 -2.85
CA PHE A 82 -3.29 -12.06 -1.72
C PHE A 82 -3.96 -12.81 -0.55
N LEU A 83 -5.07 -13.51 -0.79
CA LEU A 83 -5.79 -14.25 0.23
C LEU A 83 -4.94 -15.36 0.87
N LYS A 84 -4.10 -16.03 0.08
CA LYS A 84 -3.20 -17.07 0.59
C LYS A 84 -2.26 -16.53 1.67
N LEU A 85 -1.77 -15.29 1.54
CA LEU A 85 -0.90 -14.68 2.55
C LEU A 85 -1.59 -14.56 3.93
N PHE A 86 -2.86 -14.16 3.94
CA PHE A 86 -3.64 -14.03 5.18
C PHE A 86 -4.01 -15.38 5.78
N GLN A 87 -4.25 -16.39 4.95
CA GLN A 87 -4.57 -17.75 5.41
C GLN A 87 -3.37 -18.49 6.00
N THR A 88 -2.14 -18.19 5.58
CA THR A 88 -0.92 -18.84 6.13
C THR A 88 -0.40 -18.25 7.44
N ARG A 89 -1.00 -17.17 7.96
CA ARG A 89 -0.51 -16.45 9.14
C ARG A 89 -1.56 -16.35 10.27
N LEU A 90 -2.65 -17.11 10.17
CA LEU A 90 -3.66 -17.32 11.22
C LEU A 90 -3.69 -18.79 11.62
#